data_AF-A0A2H0RJW5-F1
#
_entry.id   AF-A0A2H0RJW5-F1
#
_cell.length_a   1.000
_cell.length_b   1.000
_cell.length_c   1.000
_cell.angle_alpha   90.00
_cell.angle_beta   90.00
_cell.angle_gamma   90.00
#
_symmetry.space_group_name_H-M   'P 1'
#
loop_
_entity.id
_entity.type
_entity.pdbx_description
1 polymer ?
#
loop_
_entity_poly.entity_id
_entity_poly.type
_entity_poly.pdbx_seq_one_letter_code
_entity_poly.pdbx_strand_id
1 'polypeptide(L)'
;MANRHLCRSLAMQTLFELDFREIETIGAIDPTANRITAEFAPGAEDFSYVKELAHGVADHRQKIDAIITQAAPDWPIDQIAIVDRNILRLGLYELIFADRADVPSKVAINEAIELAKTFGGESSGRFVNGVLGTVYKELGEPGKNDAPVKKKKIIDIPYDQMPIEKLAGALVWCRFEQQFFLALVHDVFGYWTLSKGHLESAESLTDSVRREVSEELGLAAVTVGEELGVNEYVASDPEKGKTRRQVTYFSVEVAGKPALILEKKGGLDDARWFRLEEVPELRLYDDILPIITKAIRLLVKTAKPV
;
A
#
# COMPACT_ATOMS: atom_id res chain seq x y z
N MET A 1 -14.95 -2.67 14.12
CA MET A 1 -13.53 -2.40 14.46
C MET A 1 -13.14 -2.88 15.87
N ALA A 2 -13.97 -2.73 16.92
CA ALA A 2 -13.63 -3.14 18.30
C ALA A 2 -13.31 -4.65 18.50
N ASN A 3 -13.75 -5.54 17.59
CA ASN A 3 -13.56 -6.98 17.74
C ASN A 3 -12.12 -7.46 17.40
N ARG A 4 -11.47 -6.91 16.36
CA ARG A 4 -10.14 -7.43 15.94
C ARG A 4 -9.01 -7.14 16.93
N HIS A 5 -9.01 -5.98 17.59
CA HIS A 5 -8.05 -5.66 18.64
C HIS A 5 -8.21 -6.60 19.84
N LEU A 6 -9.46 -6.84 20.28
CA LEU A 6 -9.75 -7.82 21.34
C LEU A 6 -9.29 -9.23 20.95
N CYS A 7 -9.56 -9.67 19.73
CA CYS A 7 -9.09 -10.98 19.26
C CYS A 7 -7.56 -11.10 19.31
N ARG A 8 -6.81 -10.06 18.91
CA ARG A 8 -5.34 -10.06 19.01
C ARG A 8 -4.87 -10.14 20.46
N SER A 9 -5.51 -9.41 21.37
CA SER A 9 -5.21 -9.49 22.81
C SER A 9 -5.44 -10.90 23.36
N LEU A 10 -6.52 -11.58 22.96
CA LEU A 10 -6.81 -12.95 23.39
C LEU A 10 -5.85 -13.97 22.74
N ALA A 11 -5.48 -13.79 21.48
CA ALA A 11 -4.50 -14.63 20.79
C ALA A 11 -3.12 -14.52 21.43
N MET A 12 -2.67 -13.29 21.73
CA MET A 12 -1.42 -13.04 22.44
C MET A 12 -1.40 -13.69 23.83
N GLN A 13 -2.48 -13.57 24.60
CA GLN A 13 -2.60 -14.22 25.92
C GLN A 13 -2.57 -15.75 25.81
N THR A 14 -3.18 -16.32 24.77
CA THR A 14 -3.13 -17.76 24.47
C THR A 14 -1.70 -18.22 24.21
N LEU A 15 -0.99 -17.52 23.33
CA LEU A 15 0.40 -17.81 22.99
C LEU A 15 1.32 -17.63 24.22
N PHE A 16 1.11 -16.57 25.01
CA PHE A 16 1.83 -16.33 26.25
C PHE A 16 1.67 -17.48 27.24
N GLU A 17 0.44 -17.97 27.47
CA GLU A 17 0.22 -19.07 28.41
C GLU A 17 0.91 -20.36 27.97
N LEU A 18 0.82 -20.69 26.67
CA LEU A 18 1.48 -21.87 26.12
C LEU A 18 3.00 -21.79 26.28
N ASP A 19 3.58 -20.64 25.96
CA ASP A 19 5.01 -20.38 26.14
C ASP A 19 5.42 -20.44 27.62
N PHE A 20 4.64 -19.82 28.50
CA PHE A 20 4.92 -19.77 29.94
C PHE A 20 4.87 -21.16 30.59
N ARG A 21 4.01 -22.04 30.07
CA ARG A 21 3.90 -23.44 30.51
C ARG A 21 4.80 -24.39 29.73
N GLU A 22 5.57 -23.89 28.78
CA GLU A 22 6.44 -24.68 27.89
C GLU A 22 5.66 -25.78 27.14
N ILE A 23 4.41 -25.48 26.75
CA ILE A 23 3.55 -26.39 26.00
C ILE A 23 3.71 -26.11 24.51
N GLU A 24 4.36 -27.02 23.80
CA GLU A 24 4.63 -26.87 22.35
C GLU A 24 3.61 -27.58 21.44
N THR A 25 2.61 -28.25 22.02
CA THR A 25 1.65 -29.05 21.26
C THR A 25 0.56 -28.19 20.64
N ILE A 26 0.43 -28.20 19.31
CA ILE A 26 -0.62 -27.51 18.55
C ILE A 26 -2.03 -27.86 19.07
N GLY A 27 -2.25 -29.11 19.50
CA GLY A 27 -3.52 -29.55 20.09
C GLY A 27 -3.92 -28.85 21.39
N ALA A 28 -3.00 -28.12 22.05
CA ALA A 28 -3.30 -27.33 23.24
C ALA A 28 -3.77 -25.90 22.93
N ILE A 29 -3.67 -25.43 21.67
CA ILE A 29 -4.04 -24.06 21.27
C ILE A 29 -5.53 -23.84 21.46
N ASP A 30 -6.36 -24.66 20.84
CA ASP A 30 -7.83 -24.57 20.91
C ASP A 30 -8.40 -24.58 22.34
N PRO A 31 -8.07 -25.55 23.21
CA PRO A 31 -8.60 -25.57 24.56
C PRO A 31 -8.11 -24.36 25.39
N THR A 32 -6.89 -23.89 25.16
CA THR A 32 -6.36 -22.70 25.84
C THR A 32 -7.07 -21.43 25.37
N ALA A 33 -7.22 -21.26 24.05
CA ALA A 33 -7.94 -20.14 23.46
C ALA A 33 -9.40 -20.08 23.93
N ASN A 34 -10.10 -21.22 23.92
CA ASN A 34 -11.48 -21.30 24.41
C ASN A 34 -11.59 -20.86 25.88
N ARG A 35 -10.66 -21.30 26.73
CA ARG A 35 -10.67 -20.94 28.15
C ARG A 35 -10.38 -19.46 28.38
N ILE A 36 -9.36 -18.90 27.72
CA ILE A 36 -9.02 -17.47 27.81
C ILE A 36 -10.16 -16.61 27.29
N THR A 37 -10.75 -16.97 26.15
CA THR A 37 -11.91 -16.26 25.61
C THR A 37 -13.10 -16.28 26.57
N ALA A 38 -13.42 -17.43 27.17
CA ALA A 38 -14.51 -17.54 28.14
C ALA A 38 -14.29 -16.68 29.39
N GLU A 39 -13.03 -16.53 29.82
CA GLU A 39 -12.64 -15.76 31.00
C GLU A 39 -12.66 -14.24 30.74
N PHE A 40 -12.10 -13.80 29.62
CA PHE A 40 -11.84 -12.38 29.35
C PHE A 40 -12.82 -11.73 28.36
N ALA A 41 -13.65 -12.51 27.67
CA ALA A 41 -14.68 -12.02 26.77
C ALA A 41 -15.99 -12.83 26.88
N PRO A 42 -16.60 -12.91 28.09
CA PRO A 42 -17.81 -13.70 28.30
C PRO A 42 -18.97 -13.15 27.46
N GLY A 43 -19.65 -14.04 26.74
CA GLY A 43 -20.87 -13.72 25.98
C GLY A 43 -20.65 -13.32 24.51
N ALA A 44 -19.43 -13.40 23.99
CA ALA A 44 -19.20 -13.21 22.56
C ALA A 44 -19.22 -14.55 21.80
N GLU A 45 -19.88 -14.55 20.63
CA GLU A 45 -20.37 -15.76 19.96
C GLU A 45 -19.40 -16.35 18.93
N ASP A 46 -18.43 -15.57 18.43
CA ASP A 46 -17.45 -16.03 17.43
C ASP A 46 -16.06 -15.42 17.65
N PHE A 47 -15.09 -16.29 17.94
CA PHE A 47 -13.67 -15.99 18.07
C PHE A 47 -12.80 -16.94 17.25
N SER A 48 -13.34 -17.44 16.14
CA SER A 48 -12.58 -18.20 15.13
C SER A 48 -11.25 -17.51 14.77
N TYR A 49 -11.28 -16.18 14.66
CA TYR A 49 -10.09 -15.36 14.38
C TYR A 49 -8.99 -15.44 15.47
N VAL A 50 -9.35 -15.64 16.75
CA VAL A 50 -8.35 -15.82 17.83
C VAL A 50 -7.54 -17.09 17.60
N LYS A 51 -8.24 -18.18 17.25
CA LYS A 51 -7.61 -19.48 16.97
C LYS A 51 -6.79 -19.42 15.70
N GLU A 52 -7.31 -18.79 14.66
CA GLU A 52 -6.59 -18.59 13.39
C GLU A 52 -5.24 -17.90 13.62
N LEU A 53 -5.21 -16.81 14.38
CA LEU A 53 -3.98 -16.10 14.73
C LEU A 53 -3.02 -16.99 15.54
N ALA A 54 -3.52 -17.69 16.56
CA ALA A 54 -2.69 -18.53 17.41
C ALA A 54 -2.09 -19.73 16.66
N HIS A 55 -2.87 -20.40 15.82
CA HIS A 55 -2.39 -21.48 14.94
C HIS A 55 -1.41 -20.97 13.91
N GLY A 56 -1.72 -19.85 13.25
CA GLY A 56 -0.84 -19.26 12.25
C GLY A 56 0.55 -18.91 12.81
N VAL A 57 0.60 -18.36 14.03
CA VAL A 57 1.87 -18.13 14.74
C VAL A 57 2.58 -19.44 15.07
N ALA A 58 1.86 -20.45 15.58
CA ALA A 58 2.45 -21.73 15.94
C ALA A 58 3.06 -22.45 14.72
N ASP A 59 2.36 -22.46 13.60
CA ASP A 59 2.78 -23.09 12.33
C ASP A 59 4.04 -22.44 11.75
N HIS A 60 4.21 -21.12 11.97
CA HIS A 60 5.33 -20.35 11.44
C HIS A 60 6.40 -20.02 12.49
N ARG A 61 6.27 -20.54 13.72
CA ARG A 61 7.08 -20.14 14.89
C ARG A 61 8.58 -20.18 14.62
N GLN A 62 9.10 -21.26 14.02
CA GLN A 62 10.53 -21.38 13.74
C GLN A 62 11.05 -20.28 12.79
N LYS A 63 10.28 -19.96 11.74
CA LYS A 63 10.65 -18.90 10.78
C LYS A 63 10.58 -17.53 11.44
N ILE A 64 9.52 -17.29 12.21
CA ILE A 64 9.30 -16.03 12.93
C ILE A 64 10.41 -15.81 13.96
N ASP A 65 10.77 -16.82 14.74
CA ASP A 65 11.82 -16.74 15.77
C ASP A 65 13.20 -16.46 15.15
N ALA A 66 13.48 -17.02 13.97
CA ALA A 66 14.69 -16.71 13.21
C ALA A 66 14.73 -15.24 12.76
N ILE A 67 13.60 -14.70 12.29
CA ILE A 67 13.48 -13.29 11.88
C ILE A 67 13.66 -12.36 13.08
N ILE A 68 13.06 -12.68 14.23
CA ILE A 68 13.25 -11.90 15.47
C ILE A 68 14.74 -11.86 15.83
N THR A 69 15.41 -13.01 15.80
CA THR A 69 16.83 -13.13 16.15
C THR A 69 17.71 -12.29 15.21
N GLN A 70 17.40 -12.27 13.91
CA GLN A 70 18.12 -11.45 12.93
C GLN A 70 17.88 -9.95 13.13
N ALA A 71 16.65 -9.55 13.45
CA ALA A 71 16.28 -8.14 13.61
C ALA A 71 16.69 -7.55 14.97
N ALA A 72 16.99 -8.39 15.96
CA ALA A 72 17.43 -8.00 17.30
C ALA A 72 18.67 -8.81 17.75
N PRO A 73 19.83 -8.67 17.08
CA PRO A 73 21.01 -9.51 17.35
C PRO A 73 21.59 -9.33 18.76
N ASP A 74 21.39 -8.16 19.36
CA ASP A 74 21.83 -7.86 20.74
C ASP A 74 20.92 -8.50 21.82
N TRP A 75 19.78 -9.09 21.42
CA TRP A 75 18.77 -9.65 22.31
C TRP A 75 18.43 -11.09 21.90
N PRO A 76 19.13 -12.09 22.47
CA PRO A 76 18.78 -13.49 22.29
C PRO A 76 17.29 -13.72 22.61
N ILE A 77 16.61 -14.53 21.80
CA ILE A 77 15.15 -14.68 21.87
C ILE A 77 14.64 -15.22 23.22
N ASP A 78 15.47 -16.02 23.88
CA ASP A 78 15.27 -16.54 25.23
C ASP A 78 15.37 -15.46 26.32
N GLN A 79 16.10 -14.38 26.07
CA GLN A 79 16.22 -13.22 26.96
C GLN A 79 15.15 -12.16 26.75
N ILE A 80 14.39 -12.24 25.65
CA ILE A 80 13.22 -11.38 25.42
C ILE A 80 12.10 -11.81 26.38
N ALA A 81 11.50 -10.83 27.06
CA ALA A 81 10.35 -11.08 27.94
C ALA A 81 9.26 -11.87 27.20
N ILE A 82 8.67 -12.88 27.84
CA ILE A 82 7.72 -13.81 27.21
C ILE A 82 6.55 -13.06 26.55
N VAL A 83 6.06 -11.99 27.18
CA VAL A 83 5.03 -11.11 26.62
C VAL A 83 5.50 -10.46 25.31
N ASP A 84 6.65 -9.77 25.34
CA ASP A 84 7.19 -9.07 24.17
C ASP A 84 7.53 -10.03 23.03
N ARG A 85 8.05 -11.22 23.35
CA ARG A 85 8.33 -12.27 22.38
C ARG A 85 7.05 -12.73 21.67
N ASN A 86 5.96 -12.97 22.41
CA ASN A 86 4.71 -13.41 21.81
C ASN A 86 3.98 -12.29 21.04
N ILE A 87 4.16 -11.03 21.44
CA ILE A 87 3.70 -9.88 20.67
C ILE A 87 4.47 -9.75 19.35
N LEU A 88 5.80 -9.89 19.38
CA LEU A 88 6.62 -9.89 18.16
C LEU A 88 6.22 -11.02 17.23
N ARG A 89 5.99 -12.22 17.77
CA ARG A 89 5.55 -13.37 16.97
C ARG A 89 4.22 -13.12 16.29
N LEU A 90 3.24 -12.62 17.03
CA LEU A 90 1.92 -12.29 16.48
C LEU A 90 2.01 -11.18 15.42
N GLY A 91 2.73 -10.10 15.71
CA GLY A 91 2.90 -8.98 14.79
C GLY A 91 3.64 -9.37 13.50
N LEU A 92 4.68 -10.21 13.59
CA LEU A 92 5.39 -10.74 12.41
C LEU A 92 4.54 -11.74 11.63
N TYR A 93 3.74 -12.55 12.31
CA TYR A 93 2.80 -13.44 11.63
C TYR A 93 1.86 -12.63 10.72
N GLU A 94 1.21 -11.61 11.29
CA GLU A 94 0.31 -10.74 10.53
C GLU A 94 1.05 -9.93 9.45
N LEU A 95 2.29 -9.50 9.70
CA LEU A 95 3.07 -8.71 8.75
C LEU A 95 3.50 -9.52 7.50
N ILE A 96 3.79 -10.82 7.68
CA ILE A 96 4.47 -11.64 6.66
C ILE A 96 3.53 -12.66 6.02
N PHE A 97 2.61 -13.23 6.79
CA PHE A 97 1.83 -14.41 6.38
C PHE A 97 0.32 -14.15 6.27
N ALA A 98 -0.22 -13.11 6.93
CA ALA A 98 -1.62 -12.77 6.75
C ALA A 98 -1.89 -12.09 5.40
N ASP A 99 -3.12 -12.21 4.91
CA ASP A 99 -3.55 -11.48 3.72
C ASP A 99 -3.54 -9.97 4.00
N ARG A 100 -2.78 -9.23 3.18
CA ARG A 100 -2.59 -7.78 3.32
C ARG A 100 -3.87 -6.99 3.03
N ALA A 101 -4.79 -7.55 2.23
CA ALA A 101 -6.11 -6.95 2.02
C ALA A 101 -6.94 -6.97 3.31
N ASP A 102 -6.69 -7.95 4.19
CA ASP A 102 -7.35 -8.09 5.48
C ASP A 102 -6.65 -7.34 6.61
N VAL A 103 -5.32 -7.42 6.69
CA VAL A 103 -4.52 -6.74 7.71
C VAL A 103 -3.36 -6.00 7.05
N PRO A 104 -3.49 -4.68 6.85
CA PRO A 104 -2.39 -3.88 6.35
C PRO A 104 -1.18 -3.92 7.28
N SER A 105 0.03 -3.92 6.73
CA SER A 105 1.29 -4.01 7.48
C SER A 105 1.42 -2.98 8.61
N LYS A 106 0.99 -1.73 8.36
CA LYS A 106 1.00 -0.67 9.36
C LYS A 106 0.00 -0.90 10.49
N VAL A 107 -1.14 -1.53 10.18
CA VAL A 107 -2.11 -1.94 11.20
C VAL A 107 -1.49 -3.04 12.05
N ALA A 108 -0.92 -4.08 11.45
CA ALA A 108 -0.23 -5.14 12.20
C ALA A 108 0.85 -4.59 13.15
N ILE A 109 1.70 -3.68 12.65
CA ILE A 109 2.75 -3.03 13.46
C ILE A 109 2.14 -2.17 14.57
N ASN A 110 1.16 -1.32 14.27
CA ASN A 110 0.53 -0.46 15.28
C ASN A 110 -0.18 -1.27 16.36
N GLU A 111 -0.91 -2.32 15.98
CA GLU A 111 -1.62 -3.19 16.92
C GLU A 111 -0.63 -3.92 17.84
N ALA A 112 0.48 -4.44 17.30
CA ALA A 112 1.54 -5.05 18.11
C ALA A 112 2.17 -4.05 19.10
N ILE A 113 2.37 -2.79 18.69
CA ILE A 113 2.88 -1.73 19.57
C ILE A 113 1.89 -1.40 20.68
N GLU A 114 0.59 -1.31 20.38
CA GLU A 114 -0.43 -1.05 21.40
C GLU A 114 -0.56 -2.23 22.38
N LEU A 115 -0.45 -3.48 21.93
CA LEU A 115 -0.35 -4.64 22.83
C LEU A 115 0.88 -4.54 23.74
N ALA A 116 2.04 -4.15 23.21
CA ALA A 116 3.27 -4.01 23.99
C ALA A 116 3.15 -2.92 25.06
N LYS A 117 2.46 -1.82 24.78
CA LYS A 117 2.15 -0.78 25.78
C LYS A 117 1.16 -1.25 26.83
N THR A 118 0.24 -2.15 26.47
CA THR A 118 -0.83 -2.60 27.36
C THR A 118 -0.36 -3.69 28.33
N PHE A 119 0.45 -4.63 27.84
CA PHE A 119 0.85 -5.83 28.58
C PHE A 119 2.33 -5.88 28.95
N GLY A 120 3.18 -5.10 28.28
CA GLY A 120 4.62 -5.06 28.51
C GLY A 120 5.05 -4.02 29.56
N GLY A 121 6.36 -3.79 29.65
CA GLY A 121 6.97 -2.77 30.51
C GLY A 121 7.16 -1.42 29.81
N GLU A 122 7.74 -0.44 30.52
CA GLU A 122 7.93 0.93 30.00
C GLU A 122 8.73 1.00 28.68
N SER A 123 9.65 0.05 28.45
CA SER A 123 10.46 -0.03 27.23
C SER A 123 9.86 -0.89 26.12
N SER A 124 8.88 -1.74 26.42
CA SER A 124 8.36 -2.77 25.51
C SER A 124 7.81 -2.19 24.20
N GLY A 125 7.00 -1.13 24.28
CA GLY A 125 6.46 -0.47 23.08
C GLY A 125 7.54 0.09 22.15
N ARG A 126 8.65 0.60 22.70
CA ARG A 126 9.79 1.09 21.89
C ARG A 126 10.59 -0.07 21.29
N PHE A 127 10.80 -1.12 22.07
CA PHE A 127 11.50 -2.33 21.64
C PHE A 127 10.77 -3.02 20.48
N VAL A 128 9.48 -3.32 20.65
CA VAL A 128 8.64 -3.96 19.61
C VAL A 128 8.59 -3.13 18.32
N ASN A 129 8.41 -1.81 18.43
CA ASN A 129 8.45 -0.91 17.27
C ASN A 129 9.81 -0.94 16.56
N GLY A 130 10.92 -1.05 17.30
CA GLY A 130 12.26 -1.17 16.73
C GLY A 130 12.42 -2.43 15.89
N VAL A 131 12.10 -3.59 16.48
CA VAL A 131 12.25 -4.90 15.82
C VAL A 131 11.34 -5.01 14.58
N LEU A 132 10.03 -4.75 14.74
CA LEU A 132 9.08 -4.80 13.63
C LEU A 132 9.40 -3.76 12.55
N GLY A 133 9.90 -2.58 12.94
CA GLY A 133 10.32 -1.54 12.02
C GLY A 133 11.55 -1.93 11.18
N THR A 134 12.51 -2.65 11.77
CA THR A 134 13.66 -3.21 11.03
C THR A 134 13.18 -4.22 10.00
N VAL A 135 12.35 -5.18 10.41
CA VAL A 135 11.81 -6.20 9.48
C VAL A 135 10.95 -5.55 8.40
N TYR A 136 10.10 -4.59 8.75
CA TYR A 136 9.28 -3.84 7.79
C TYR A 136 10.12 -3.15 6.70
N LYS A 137 11.27 -2.58 7.06
CA LYS A 137 12.20 -1.96 6.11
C LYS A 137 12.89 -3.00 5.23
N GLU A 138 13.31 -4.12 5.80
CA GLU A 138 13.92 -5.23 5.05
C GLU A 138 12.95 -5.85 4.04
N LEU A 139 11.65 -5.87 4.36
CA LEU A 139 10.58 -6.29 3.44
C LEU A 139 10.27 -5.26 2.34
N GLY A 140 10.94 -4.11 2.32
CA GLY A 140 10.71 -3.04 1.34
C GLY A 140 9.54 -2.12 1.69
N GLU A 141 9.17 -2.01 2.97
CA GLU A 141 8.03 -1.23 3.48
C GLU A 141 6.68 -1.59 2.81
N PRO A 142 6.30 -2.87 2.74
CA PRO A 142 5.09 -3.32 2.04
C PRO A 142 3.85 -2.71 2.69
N GLY A 143 2.96 -2.08 1.93
CA GLY A 143 1.81 -1.37 2.52
C GLY A 143 2.17 -0.01 3.12
N LYS A 144 3.26 0.64 2.68
CA LYS A 144 3.50 2.07 2.93
C LYS A 144 2.30 2.94 2.53
N ASN A 145 1.50 2.47 1.56
CA ASN A 145 0.25 3.09 1.11
C ASN A 145 -1.01 2.51 1.79
N ASP A 146 -0.91 1.44 2.59
CA ASP A 146 -2.05 0.75 3.22
C ASP A 146 -2.13 1.00 4.74
N ALA A 147 -3.05 1.92 5.08
CA ALA A 147 -3.71 2.22 6.38
C ALA A 147 -2.91 2.85 7.55
N PRO A 148 -3.60 3.23 8.64
CA PRO A 148 -4.32 4.49 8.90
C PRO A 148 -3.44 5.53 9.65
N VAL A 149 -3.76 6.80 9.48
CA VAL A 149 -2.98 7.95 9.98
C VAL A 149 -3.05 8.09 11.51
N LYS A 150 -1.89 8.16 12.21
CA LYS A 150 -1.72 9.01 13.40
C LYS A 150 -0.28 9.57 13.56
N LYS A 151 -0.27 10.85 13.91
CA LYS A 151 0.75 11.91 13.73
C LYS A 151 2.13 11.71 14.41
N LYS A 152 3.21 12.04 13.70
CA LYS A 152 4.40 12.72 14.27
C LYS A 152 4.30 14.21 13.95
N LYS A 153 4.83 15.09 14.81
CA LYS A 153 4.86 16.56 14.62
C LYS A 153 5.64 16.92 13.35
N ILE A 154 4.93 16.90 12.23
CA ILE A 154 5.27 17.59 11.00
C ILE A 154 5.02 19.07 11.32
N ILE A 155 5.96 19.95 10.99
CA ILE A 155 5.67 21.38 10.96
C ILE A 155 4.49 21.52 10.01
N ASP A 156 3.31 21.83 10.54
CA ASP A 156 2.07 21.90 9.77
C ASP A 156 2.20 23.14 8.88
N ILE A 157 2.83 22.99 7.72
CA ILE A 157 2.82 24.00 6.68
C ILE A 157 1.37 24.01 6.17
N PRO A 158 0.62 25.11 6.37
CA PRO A 158 -0.74 25.24 5.87
C PRO A 158 -0.82 24.85 4.38
N TYR A 159 -1.95 24.28 3.93
CA TYR A 159 -2.11 23.76 2.56
C TYR A 159 -1.67 24.78 1.51
N ASP A 160 -2.02 26.05 1.70
CA ASP A 160 -1.67 27.20 0.88
C ASP A 160 -0.16 27.49 0.82
N GLN A 161 0.58 27.13 1.87
CA GLN A 161 2.02 27.34 2.00
C GLN A 161 2.86 26.14 1.55
N MET A 162 2.23 25.01 1.21
CA MET A 162 2.96 23.83 0.72
C MET A 162 3.61 24.12 -0.64
N PRO A 163 4.90 23.77 -0.82
CA PRO A 163 5.59 23.93 -2.10
C PRO A 163 4.87 23.14 -3.21
N ILE A 164 4.69 23.77 -4.37
CA ILE A 164 4.00 23.18 -5.52
C ILE A 164 5.04 22.57 -6.46
N GLU A 165 4.91 21.28 -6.72
CA GLU A 165 5.60 20.58 -7.79
C GLU A 165 4.65 20.49 -8.99
N LYS A 166 5.07 21.05 -10.13
CA LYS A 166 4.31 20.95 -11.38
C LYS A 166 4.75 19.74 -12.18
N LEU A 167 3.77 18.97 -12.62
CA LEU A 167 3.96 17.78 -13.43
C LEU A 167 3.12 17.88 -14.70
N ALA A 168 3.59 17.23 -15.75
CA ALA A 168 2.87 17.05 -16.99
C ALA A 168 2.35 15.62 -17.08
N GLY A 169 1.09 15.45 -17.47
CA GLY A 169 0.44 14.15 -17.62
C GLY A 169 -0.15 13.96 -19.00
N ALA A 170 -0.26 12.70 -19.42
CA ALA A 170 -0.75 12.31 -20.73
C ALA A 170 -1.86 11.28 -20.62
N LEU A 171 -2.99 11.58 -21.25
CA LEU A 171 -3.98 10.56 -21.61
C LEU A 171 -3.75 10.20 -23.06
N VAL A 172 -3.03 9.10 -23.25
CA VAL A 172 -2.66 8.60 -24.56
C VAL A 172 -3.79 7.76 -25.12
N TRP A 173 -4.21 8.05 -26.35
CA TRP A 173 -5.26 7.31 -27.03
C TRP A 173 -4.93 7.10 -28.50
N CYS A 174 -5.58 6.11 -29.10
CA CYS A 174 -5.52 5.88 -30.53
C CYS A 174 -6.86 5.36 -31.05
N ARG A 175 -7.04 5.46 -32.37
CA ARG A 175 -8.14 4.81 -33.09
C ARG A 175 -7.60 3.66 -33.92
N PHE A 176 -8.09 2.46 -33.66
CA PHE A 176 -7.69 1.24 -34.36
C PHE A 176 -8.93 0.39 -34.65
N GLU A 177 -9.08 -0.09 -35.89
CA GLU A 177 -10.24 -0.89 -36.31
C GLU A 177 -11.60 -0.26 -35.94
N GLN A 178 -11.73 1.06 -36.14
CA GLN A 178 -12.91 1.87 -35.78
C GLN A 178 -13.22 1.98 -34.28
N GLN A 179 -12.41 1.39 -33.41
CA GLN A 179 -12.54 1.49 -31.96
C GLN A 179 -11.51 2.46 -31.38
N PHE A 180 -11.83 3.03 -30.21
CA PHE A 180 -10.91 3.87 -29.45
C PHE A 180 -10.24 3.03 -28.36
N PHE A 181 -8.94 3.23 -28.21
CA PHE A 181 -8.15 2.63 -27.15
C PHE A 181 -7.44 3.72 -26.35
N LEU A 182 -7.35 3.52 -25.04
CA LEU A 182 -6.53 4.31 -24.13
C LEU A 182 -5.29 3.49 -23.74
N ALA A 183 -4.12 4.11 -23.78
CA ALA A 183 -2.93 3.54 -23.17
C ALA A 183 -2.89 3.96 -21.70
N LEU A 184 -2.81 2.97 -20.82
CA LEU A 184 -2.65 3.16 -19.39
C LEU A 184 -1.39 2.44 -18.94
N VAL A 185 -0.74 2.98 -17.91
CA VAL A 185 0.36 2.31 -17.21
C VAL A 185 -0.18 1.65 -15.94
N HIS A 186 0.35 0.49 -15.61
CA HIS A 186 0.03 -0.25 -14.41
C HIS A 186 1.14 -0.05 -13.39
N ASP A 187 0.75 0.25 -12.16
CA ASP A 187 1.69 0.33 -11.06
C ASP A 187 1.80 -1.01 -10.31
N VAL A 188 2.89 -1.16 -9.56
CA VAL A 188 3.13 -2.32 -8.69
C VAL A 188 2.09 -2.51 -7.58
N PHE A 189 1.13 -1.59 -7.41
CA PHE A 189 0.03 -1.68 -6.45
C PHE A 189 -1.27 -2.23 -7.07
N GLY A 190 -1.26 -2.56 -8.36
CA GLY A 190 -2.40 -3.16 -9.04
C GLY A 190 -3.37 -2.15 -9.65
N TYR A 191 -2.98 -0.87 -9.77
CA TYR A 191 -3.83 0.18 -10.35
C TYR A 191 -3.37 0.57 -11.75
N TRP A 192 -4.34 0.85 -12.62
CA TRP A 192 -4.10 1.50 -13.90
C TRP A 192 -4.17 3.02 -13.75
N THR A 193 -3.25 3.73 -14.36
CA THR A 193 -3.17 5.19 -14.30
C THR A 193 -2.67 5.79 -15.61
N LEU A 194 -2.75 7.11 -15.71
CA LEU A 194 -2.21 7.92 -16.80
C LEU A 194 -0.70 8.12 -16.62
N SER A 195 0.01 8.23 -17.75
CA SER A 195 1.44 8.57 -17.80
C SER A 195 1.65 9.99 -17.28
N LYS A 196 2.69 10.21 -16.48
CA LYS A 196 3.00 11.53 -15.91
C LYS A 196 4.47 11.63 -15.48
N GLY A 197 5.04 12.82 -15.60
CA GLY A 197 6.35 13.09 -15.01
C GLY A 197 6.63 14.55 -14.73
N HIS A 198 7.87 14.81 -14.31
CA HIS A 198 8.27 16.11 -13.78
C HIS A 198 8.56 17.10 -14.90
N LEU A 199 8.15 18.36 -14.68
CA LEU A 199 8.53 19.43 -15.60
C LEU A 199 10.00 19.79 -15.39
N GLU A 200 10.80 19.70 -16.45
CA GLU A 200 12.19 20.13 -16.42
C GLU A 200 12.32 21.65 -16.56
N SER A 201 13.43 22.21 -16.03
CA SER A 201 13.65 23.66 -16.07
C SER A 201 13.77 24.16 -17.50
N ALA A 202 12.87 25.08 -17.89
CA ALA A 202 12.75 25.73 -19.21
C ALA A 202 12.02 24.95 -20.32
N GLU A 203 11.33 23.86 -20.00
CA GLU A 203 10.49 23.11 -20.97
C GLU A 203 9.02 23.58 -20.96
N SER A 204 8.33 23.52 -22.11
CA SER A 204 6.88 23.75 -22.17
C SER A 204 6.11 22.52 -21.66
N LEU A 205 4.89 22.71 -21.13
CA LEU A 205 4.05 21.57 -20.67
C LEU A 205 3.83 20.55 -21.79
N THR A 206 3.61 21.01 -23.03
CA THR A 206 3.39 20.13 -24.18
C THR A 206 4.64 19.36 -24.59
N ASP A 207 5.83 19.94 -24.43
CA ASP A 207 7.09 19.24 -24.73
C ASP A 207 7.38 18.19 -23.66
N SER A 208 7.14 18.53 -22.39
CA SER A 208 7.25 17.58 -21.28
C SER A 208 6.29 16.40 -21.46
N VAL A 209 5.04 16.63 -21.87
CA VAL A 209 4.12 15.54 -22.23
C VAL A 209 4.70 14.62 -23.31
N ARG A 210 5.31 15.16 -24.37
CA ARG A 210 5.91 14.34 -25.44
C ARG A 210 7.07 13.50 -24.93
N ARG A 211 7.95 14.11 -24.11
CA ARG A 211 9.10 13.41 -23.51
C ARG A 211 8.62 12.27 -22.61
N GLU A 212 7.70 12.54 -21.68
CA GLU A 212 7.19 11.54 -20.74
C GLU A 212 6.50 10.38 -21.46
N VAL A 213 5.70 10.65 -22.49
CA VAL A 213 5.07 9.58 -23.29
C VAL A 213 6.11 8.77 -24.06
N SER A 214 7.19 9.39 -24.54
CA SER A 214 8.27 8.68 -25.20
C SER A 214 9.08 7.82 -24.22
N GLU A 215 9.36 8.31 -23.03
CA GLU A 215 10.14 7.61 -21.99
C GLU A 215 9.33 6.50 -21.33
N GLU A 216 8.12 6.79 -20.85
CA GLU A 216 7.30 5.81 -20.12
C GLU A 216 6.61 4.79 -21.03
N LEU A 217 6.18 5.17 -22.24
CA LEU A 217 5.39 4.28 -23.10
C LEU A 217 6.14 3.82 -24.37
N GLY A 218 7.33 4.35 -24.62
CA GLY A 218 8.11 4.06 -25.83
C GLY A 218 7.50 4.66 -27.11
N LEU A 219 6.69 5.73 -26.99
CA LEU A 219 5.94 6.32 -28.10
C LEU A 219 6.55 7.66 -28.55
N ALA A 220 7.32 7.65 -29.63
CA ALA A 220 8.03 8.83 -30.11
C ALA A 220 7.20 9.78 -31.01
N ALA A 221 6.19 9.26 -31.71
CA ALA A 221 5.38 10.02 -32.67
C ALA A 221 3.97 10.27 -32.14
N VAL A 222 3.80 11.36 -31.38
CA VAL A 222 2.54 11.67 -30.70
C VAL A 222 2.05 13.09 -30.98
N THR A 223 0.73 13.26 -31.06
CA THR A 223 0.08 14.57 -31.24
C THR A 223 -0.56 15.00 -29.94
N VAL A 224 0.01 16.00 -29.28
CA VAL A 224 -0.55 16.59 -28.06
C VAL A 224 -1.72 17.50 -28.45
N GLY A 225 -2.91 17.20 -27.94
CA GLY A 225 -4.14 17.92 -28.15
C GLY A 225 -4.53 18.80 -26.95
N GLU A 226 -5.82 18.89 -26.68
CA GLU A 226 -6.38 19.80 -25.68
C GLU A 226 -6.05 19.39 -24.23
N GLU A 227 -6.05 20.39 -23.33
CA GLU A 227 -5.95 20.18 -21.89
C GLU A 227 -7.22 19.52 -21.33
N LEU A 228 -7.03 18.36 -20.72
CA LEU A 228 -8.10 17.59 -20.08
C LEU A 228 -8.37 18.09 -18.67
N GLY A 229 -7.36 18.63 -17.98
CA GLY A 229 -7.55 19.34 -16.72
C GLY A 229 -6.40 19.07 -15.76
N VAL A 230 -6.58 19.56 -14.54
CA VAL A 230 -5.56 19.51 -13.50
C VAL A 230 -6.01 18.59 -12.37
N ASN A 231 -5.11 17.71 -11.92
CA ASN A 231 -5.26 16.94 -10.69
C ASN A 231 -4.25 17.43 -9.65
N GLU A 232 -4.70 17.65 -8.42
CA GLU A 232 -3.86 18.05 -7.30
C GLU A 232 -3.91 17.01 -6.19
N TYR A 233 -2.74 16.52 -5.78
CA TYR A 233 -2.61 15.64 -4.63
C TYR A 233 -1.39 16.02 -3.81
N VAL A 234 -1.44 15.71 -2.51
CA VAL A 234 -0.31 15.93 -1.60
C VAL A 234 0.62 14.72 -1.70
N ALA A 235 1.86 14.95 -2.12
CA ALA A 235 2.93 13.97 -2.03
C ALA A 235 3.73 14.22 -0.75
N SER A 236 4.11 13.16 -0.06
CA SER A 236 4.95 13.24 1.13
C SER A 236 6.28 12.56 0.83
N ASP A 237 7.33 13.37 0.75
CA ASP A 237 8.70 12.91 0.58
C ASP A 237 9.40 12.85 1.96
N PRO A 238 10.10 11.76 2.31
CA PRO A 238 10.80 11.63 3.59
C PRO A 238 11.88 12.71 3.84
N GLU A 239 12.49 13.25 2.78
CA GLU A 239 13.57 14.24 2.84
C GLU A 239 13.05 15.66 2.57
N LYS A 240 12.15 15.82 1.59
CA LYS A 240 11.64 17.14 1.15
C LYS A 240 10.38 17.61 1.89
N GLY A 241 9.71 16.72 2.63
CA GLY A 241 8.46 17.02 3.33
C GLY A 241 7.22 16.93 2.43
N LYS A 242 6.13 17.60 2.83
CA LYS A 242 4.87 17.60 2.05
C LYS A 242 4.95 18.60 0.89
N THR A 243 4.74 18.13 -0.32
CA THR A 243 4.61 18.94 -1.53
C THR A 243 3.20 18.77 -2.10
N ARG A 244 2.68 19.82 -2.75
CA ARG A 244 1.47 19.72 -3.57
C ARG A 244 1.88 19.42 -4.99
N ARG A 245 1.58 18.21 -5.47
CA ARG A 245 1.79 17.85 -6.87
C ARG A 245 0.57 18.28 -7.66
N GLN A 246 0.82 19.16 -8.63
CA GLN A 246 -0.18 19.65 -9.56
C GLN A 246 0.15 19.06 -10.93
N VAL A 247 -0.65 18.10 -11.38
CA VAL A 247 -0.47 17.42 -12.67
C VAL A 247 -1.46 18.00 -13.67
N THR A 248 -0.98 18.58 -14.76
CA THR A 248 -1.81 19.02 -15.87
C THR A 248 -1.84 17.94 -16.95
N TYR A 249 -3.02 17.37 -17.21
CA TYR A 249 -3.21 16.30 -18.19
C TYR A 249 -3.62 16.85 -19.56
N PHE A 250 -2.99 16.32 -20.60
CA PHE A 250 -3.32 16.59 -22.00
C PHE A 250 -3.80 15.32 -22.70
N SER A 251 -4.70 15.49 -23.66
CA SER A 251 -5.05 14.43 -24.62
C SER A 251 -3.87 14.23 -25.57
N VAL A 252 -3.45 12.99 -25.79
CA VAL A 252 -2.34 12.65 -26.69
C VAL A 252 -2.80 11.59 -27.68
N GLU A 253 -2.87 11.95 -28.95
CA GLU A 253 -3.23 11.01 -30.02
C GLU A 253 -1.99 10.34 -30.61
N VAL A 254 -2.11 9.04 -30.86
CA VAL A 254 -1.08 8.24 -31.52
C VAL A 254 -1.69 7.51 -32.71
N ALA A 255 -0.97 7.50 -33.84
CA ALA A 255 -1.42 6.82 -35.04
C ALA A 255 -1.30 5.30 -34.92
N GLY A 256 -2.35 4.58 -35.32
CA GLY A 256 -2.38 3.11 -35.26
C GLY A 256 -2.58 2.58 -33.84
N LYS A 257 -1.94 1.46 -33.50
CA LYS A 257 -1.93 0.86 -32.15
C LYS A 257 -0.54 0.25 -31.89
N PRO A 258 0.50 1.08 -31.74
CA PRO A 258 1.87 0.59 -31.55
C PRO A 258 2.01 -0.21 -30.26
N ALA A 259 2.99 -1.12 -30.19
CA ALA A 259 3.32 -1.78 -28.94
C ALA A 259 3.81 -0.75 -27.92
N LEU A 260 3.35 -0.88 -26.67
CA LEU A 260 3.82 -0.06 -25.56
C LEU A 260 5.08 -0.70 -24.98
N ILE A 261 6.13 0.09 -24.80
CA ILE A 261 7.38 -0.37 -24.19
C ILE A 261 7.56 0.44 -22.92
N LEU A 262 7.26 -0.20 -21.78
CA LEU A 262 7.43 0.43 -20.48
C LEU A 262 8.92 0.50 -20.12
N GLU A 263 9.45 1.70 -19.88
CA GLU A 263 10.76 1.85 -19.25
C GLU A 263 10.68 1.35 -17.79
N LYS A 264 11.63 0.51 -17.37
CA LYS A 264 11.70 -0.02 -15.98
C LYS A 264 12.19 1.03 -14.98
N LYS A 265 11.51 2.16 -14.89
CA LYS A 265 11.70 3.21 -13.88
C LYS A 265 10.36 3.56 -13.24
N GLY A 266 10.40 3.96 -11.97
CA GLY A 266 9.25 4.65 -11.36
C GLY A 266 8.11 3.78 -10.84
N GLY A 267 8.34 2.50 -10.49
CA GLY A 267 7.31 1.67 -9.83
C GLY A 267 6.14 1.26 -10.73
N LEU A 268 6.30 1.39 -12.04
CA LEU A 268 5.41 0.85 -13.05
C LEU A 268 5.91 -0.54 -13.47
N ASP A 269 4.99 -1.48 -13.68
CA ASP A 269 5.32 -2.86 -14.06
C ASP A 269 4.65 -3.33 -15.36
N ASP A 270 3.64 -2.61 -15.87
CA ASP A 270 2.99 -2.89 -17.14
C ASP A 270 2.49 -1.62 -17.86
N ALA A 271 2.28 -1.72 -19.18
CA ALA A 271 1.63 -0.69 -19.99
C ALA A 271 0.77 -1.35 -21.06
N ARG A 272 -0.53 -1.04 -21.11
CA ARG A 272 -1.47 -1.71 -22.02
C ARG A 272 -2.48 -0.75 -22.63
N TRP A 273 -2.98 -1.18 -23.79
CA TRP A 273 -4.09 -0.56 -24.47
C TRP A 273 -5.41 -1.18 -24.02
N PHE A 274 -6.35 -0.34 -23.60
CA PHE A 274 -7.70 -0.73 -23.20
C PHE A 274 -8.73 -0.09 -24.11
N ARG A 275 -9.76 -0.84 -24.49
CA ARG A 275 -10.96 -0.27 -25.10
C ARG A 275 -11.71 0.57 -24.08
N LEU A 276 -12.47 1.55 -24.57
CA LEU A 276 -13.27 2.41 -23.69
C LEU A 276 -14.28 1.65 -22.82
N GLU A 277 -14.77 0.49 -23.30
CA GLU A 277 -15.69 -0.39 -22.56
C GLU A 277 -15.04 -1.14 -21.40
N GLU A 278 -13.72 -1.37 -21.46
CA GLU A 278 -12.96 -2.07 -20.42
C GLU A 278 -12.58 -1.12 -19.27
N VAL A 279 -12.45 0.18 -19.56
CA VAL A 279 -11.98 1.20 -18.59
C VAL A 279 -12.77 1.20 -17.26
N PRO A 280 -14.11 1.08 -17.23
CA PRO A 280 -14.87 1.03 -15.97
C PRO A 280 -14.62 -0.22 -15.11
N GLU A 281 -14.11 -1.30 -15.71
CA GLU A 281 -13.78 -2.55 -15.00
C GLU A 281 -12.37 -2.52 -14.41
N LEU A 282 -11.55 -1.54 -14.84
CA LEU A 282 -10.19 -1.38 -14.35
C LEU A 282 -10.18 -0.78 -12.95
N ARG A 283 -9.20 -1.23 -12.16
CA ARG A 283 -8.88 -0.62 -10.87
C ARG A 283 -8.12 0.68 -11.11
N LEU A 284 -8.83 1.81 -11.12
CA LEU A 284 -8.30 3.16 -11.35
C LEU A 284 -8.27 3.96 -10.03
N TYR A 285 -7.41 4.98 -9.94
CA TYR A 285 -7.50 5.94 -8.85
C TYR A 285 -8.70 6.89 -9.04
N ASP A 286 -9.40 7.22 -7.95
CA ASP A 286 -10.62 8.05 -8.02
C ASP A 286 -10.34 9.48 -8.53
N ASP A 287 -9.14 9.98 -8.30
CA ASP A 287 -8.71 11.35 -8.63
C ASP A 287 -8.46 11.55 -10.14
N ILE A 288 -8.16 10.49 -10.89
CA ILE A 288 -7.97 10.53 -12.35
C ILE A 288 -9.26 10.26 -13.13
N LEU A 289 -10.31 9.72 -12.49
CA LEU A 289 -11.59 9.44 -13.15
C LEU A 289 -12.23 10.66 -13.84
N PRO A 290 -12.20 11.89 -13.27
CA PRO A 290 -12.72 13.07 -13.96
C PRO A 290 -11.98 13.39 -15.26
N ILE A 291 -10.65 13.19 -15.28
CA ILE A 291 -9.79 13.40 -16.46
C ILE A 291 -10.13 12.37 -17.55
N ILE A 292 -10.18 11.10 -17.17
CA ILE A 292 -10.55 10.00 -18.09
C ILE A 292 -11.96 10.20 -18.63
N THR A 293 -12.92 10.54 -17.77
CA THR A 293 -14.31 10.78 -18.17
C THR A 293 -14.42 11.95 -19.15
N LYS A 294 -13.69 13.05 -18.90
CA LYS A 294 -13.66 14.19 -19.83
C LYS A 294 -13.05 13.80 -21.17
N ALA A 295 -11.96 13.04 -21.17
CA ALA A 295 -11.35 12.54 -22.40
C ALA A 295 -12.29 11.62 -23.19
N ILE A 296 -12.91 10.63 -22.55
CA ILE A 296 -13.88 9.73 -23.19
C ILE A 296 -15.02 10.55 -23.82
N ARG A 297 -15.55 11.56 -23.12
CA ARG A 297 -16.58 12.45 -23.68
C ARG A 297 -16.08 13.21 -24.91
N LEU A 298 -14.83 13.66 -24.93
CA LEU A 298 -14.22 14.32 -26.09
C LEU A 298 -14.08 13.35 -27.27
N LEU A 299 -13.58 12.13 -27.03
CA LEU A 299 -13.41 11.09 -28.06
C LEU A 299 -14.75 10.64 -28.66
N VAL A 300 -15.78 10.47 -27.83
CA VAL A 300 -17.12 10.11 -28.32
C VAL A 300 -17.76 11.27 -29.10
N LYS A 301 -17.48 12.52 -28.75
CA LYS A 301 -17.94 13.69 -29.52
C LYS A 301 -17.28 13.77 -30.89
N THR A 302 -15.98 13.52 -30.99
CA THR A 302 -15.25 13.51 -32.26
C THR A 302 -15.59 12.30 -33.14
N ALA A 303 -16.13 11.24 -32.56
CA ALA A 303 -16.58 10.04 -33.29
C ALA A 303 -17.94 10.17 -33.98
N LYS A 304 -18.79 11.14 -33.58
CA LYS A 304 -20.07 11.37 -34.25
C LYS A 304 -19.84 12.08 -35.59
N PRO A 305 -20.28 11.53 -36.73
CA PRO A 305 -20.35 12.31 -37.95
C PRO A 305 -21.35 13.45 -37.73
N VAL A 306 -21.00 14.64 -38.24
CA VAL A 306 -21.92 15.77 -38.42
C VAL A 306 -23.10 15.33 -39.29
#